data_AF-A0A6J6IU92-F1
#
_entry.id   AF-A0A6J6IU92-F1
#
_cell.length_a   1.000
_cell.length_b   1.000
_cell.length_c   1.000
_cell.angle_alpha   90.00
_cell.angle_beta   90.00
_cell.angle_gamma   90.00
#
_symmetry.space_group_name_H-M   'P 1'
#
loop_
_entity.id
_entity.type
_entity.pdbx_description
1 polymer ?
#
loop_
_entity_poly.entity_id
_entity_poly.type
_entity_poly.pdbx_seq_one_letter_code
_entity_poly.pdbx_strand_id
1 'polypeptide(L)'
;MDLCTEAQFAAAYTYQYSIRPGTPAATMPNQVSSEIVGERYTRLHEHQQNISLGVNTLAIGREMRVLVGEYEGRRDGRESRKTGKSEDFRLVHFADSSSARAGDFVDVRITDASAHYLIADEIRTITTRGGDAHELRNREVTSTGVSLGIPTVRV
;
A
#
# COMPACT_ATOMS: atom_id res chain seq x y z
N MET A 1 -5.40 -21.52 12.18
CA MET A 1 -4.79 -21.46 10.84
C MET A 1 -5.85 -21.70 9.78
N ASP A 2 -6.69 -22.72 9.97
CA ASP A 2 -7.70 -23.20 9.02
C ASP A 2 -8.59 -22.12 8.41
N LEU A 3 -9.09 -21.17 9.22
CA LEU A 3 -9.90 -20.06 8.72
C LEU A 3 -9.21 -19.27 7.60
N CYS A 4 -7.92 -18.94 7.76
CA CYS A 4 -7.18 -18.23 6.72
C CYS A 4 -7.01 -19.10 5.47
N THR A 5 -6.74 -20.40 5.67
CA THR A 5 -6.62 -21.37 4.57
C THR A 5 -7.92 -21.51 3.80
N GLU A 6 -9.06 -21.56 4.47
CA GLU A 6 -10.36 -21.72 3.81
C GLU A 6 -10.81 -20.42 3.13
N ALA A 7 -10.67 -19.28 3.82
CA ALA A 7 -11.15 -18.00 3.31
C ALA A 7 -10.27 -17.40 2.19
N GLN A 8 -8.98 -17.78 2.11
CA GLN A 8 -8.05 -17.29 1.10
C GLN A 8 -8.00 -15.75 1.00
N PHE A 9 -7.84 -15.07 2.14
CA PHE A 9 -7.79 -13.60 2.16
C PHE A 9 -6.65 -13.06 1.27
N ALA A 10 -6.96 -12.12 0.38
CA ALA A 10 -5.96 -11.42 -0.43
C ALA A 10 -5.00 -10.56 0.42
N ALA A 11 -5.48 -10.09 1.57
CA ALA A 11 -4.69 -9.42 2.60
C ALA A 11 -5.41 -9.57 3.94
N ALA A 12 -4.66 -9.64 5.04
CA ALA A 12 -5.21 -9.55 6.39
C ALA A 12 -4.26 -8.74 7.29
N TYR A 13 -4.85 -7.92 8.17
CA TYR A 13 -4.12 -7.14 9.16
C TYR A 13 -4.19 -7.86 10.51
N THR A 14 -3.07 -8.41 10.94
CA THR A 14 -2.96 -9.20 12.17
C THR A 14 -2.21 -8.43 13.24
N TYR A 15 -2.64 -8.54 14.49
CA TYR A 15 -2.03 -7.86 15.63
C TYR A 15 -1.88 -8.83 16.80
N GLN A 16 -0.81 -8.68 17.56
CA GLN A 16 -0.69 -9.32 18.86
C GLN A 16 -1.63 -8.64 19.85
N TYR A 17 -2.28 -9.41 20.72
CA TYR A 17 -3.08 -8.83 21.79
C TYR A 17 -2.17 -8.04 22.73
N SER A 18 -2.57 -6.81 23.03
CA SER A 18 -1.90 -5.92 23.98
C SER A 18 -2.87 -5.60 25.10
N ILE A 19 -2.51 -5.98 26.32
CA ILE A 19 -3.34 -5.74 27.51
C ILE A 19 -3.51 -4.23 27.70
N ARG A 20 -4.77 -3.79 27.75
CA ARG A 20 -5.14 -2.39 28.00
C ARG A 20 -5.87 -2.28 29.34
N PRO A 21 -5.33 -1.50 30.30
CA PRO A 21 -5.98 -1.31 31.61
C PRO A 21 -7.43 -0.86 31.47
N GLY A 22 -8.31 -1.37 32.33
CA GLY A 22 -9.74 -1.03 32.36
C GLY A 22 -10.61 -1.79 31.36
N THR A 23 -10.04 -2.64 30.49
CA THR A 23 -10.84 -3.50 29.60
C THR A 23 -11.19 -4.83 30.28
N PRO A 24 -12.35 -5.45 29.97
CA PRO A 24 -12.69 -6.77 30.48
C PRO A 24 -11.63 -7.83 30.14
N ALA A 25 -11.06 -7.76 28.93
CA ALA A 25 -10.01 -8.66 28.47
C ALA A 25 -8.74 -8.60 29.33
N ALA A 26 -8.43 -7.45 29.94
CA ALA A 26 -7.24 -7.29 30.78
C ALA A 26 -7.29 -8.09 32.08
N THR A 27 -8.48 -8.42 32.58
CA THR A 27 -8.67 -9.18 33.83
C THR A 27 -9.14 -10.61 33.59
N MET A 28 -9.30 -11.04 32.33
CA MET A 28 -9.70 -12.40 32.02
C MET A 28 -8.65 -13.40 32.53
N PRO A 29 -9.07 -14.52 33.15
CA PRO A 29 -8.15 -15.57 33.55
C PRO A 29 -7.50 -16.22 32.32
N ASN A 30 -6.41 -16.97 32.54
CA ASN A 30 -5.71 -17.73 31.49
C ASN A 30 -5.09 -16.86 30.39
N GLN A 31 -4.51 -15.71 30.76
CA GLN A 31 -3.68 -14.93 29.85
C GLN A 31 -2.53 -15.80 29.31
N VAL A 32 -2.24 -15.66 28.02
CA VAL A 32 -1.18 -16.40 27.35
C VAL A 32 0.13 -15.62 27.48
N SER A 33 1.25 -16.31 27.71
CA SER A 33 2.56 -15.68 27.79
C SER A 33 2.93 -14.97 26.48
N SER A 34 3.72 -13.89 26.58
CA SER A 34 4.17 -13.12 25.42
C SER A 34 4.95 -13.96 24.41
N GLU A 35 5.73 -14.94 24.88
CA GLU A 35 6.48 -15.87 24.03
C GLU A 35 5.54 -16.70 23.15
N ILE A 36 4.49 -17.30 23.72
CA ILE A 36 3.50 -18.08 22.97
C ILE A 36 2.69 -17.17 22.03
N VAL A 37 2.34 -15.96 22.46
CA VAL A 37 1.67 -14.98 21.58
C VAL A 37 2.55 -14.63 20.37
N GLY A 38 3.85 -14.41 20.60
CA GLY A 38 4.82 -14.12 19.56
C GLY A 38 4.96 -15.27 18.55
N GLU A 39 5.15 -16.50 19.05
CA GLU A 39 5.26 -17.71 18.20
C GLU A 39 4.01 -17.92 17.33
N ARG A 40 2.81 -17.82 17.93
CA ARG A 40 1.54 -17.95 17.20
C ARG A 40 1.35 -16.84 16.16
N TYR A 41 1.70 -15.61 16.52
CA TYR A 41 1.62 -14.48 15.60
C TYR A 41 2.52 -14.69 14.39
N THR A 42 3.79 -15.05 14.60
CA THR A 42 4.74 -15.27 13.49
C THR A 42 4.24 -16.36 12.56
N ARG A 43 3.80 -17.50 13.11
CA ARG A 43 3.24 -18.60 12.29
C ARG A 43 2.01 -18.18 11.50
N LEU A 44 1.07 -17.46 12.12
CA LEU A 44 -0.12 -16.95 11.43
C LEU A 44 0.26 -15.95 10.33
N HIS A 45 1.17 -15.04 10.63
CA HIS A 45 1.64 -14.02 9.71
C HIS A 45 2.28 -14.66 8.47
N GLU A 46 3.25 -15.56 8.64
CA GLU A 46 3.90 -16.26 7.53
C GLU A 46 2.92 -17.06 6.67
N HIS A 47 1.97 -17.76 7.31
CA HIS A 47 0.94 -18.50 6.58
C HIS A 47 0.04 -17.59 5.75
N GLN A 48 -0.42 -16.50 6.35
CA GLN A 48 -1.21 -15.50 5.63
C GLN A 48 -0.42 -14.84 4.50
N GLN A 49 0.88 -14.59 4.68
CA GLN A 49 1.76 -14.04 3.62
C GLN A 49 1.84 -14.99 2.42
N ASN A 50 1.96 -16.29 2.65
CA ASN A 50 1.95 -17.30 1.59
C ASN A 50 0.61 -17.34 0.85
N ILE A 51 -0.51 -17.24 1.59
CA ILE A 51 -1.85 -17.14 0.99
C ILE A 51 -1.96 -15.87 0.13
N SER A 52 -1.61 -14.70 0.67
CA SER A 52 -1.68 -13.43 -0.04
C SER A 52 -0.82 -13.46 -1.31
N LEU A 53 0.39 -14.03 -1.24
CA LEU A 53 1.23 -14.24 -2.42
C LEU A 53 0.52 -15.12 -3.45
N GLY A 54 0.00 -16.28 -3.06
CA GLY A 54 -0.72 -17.18 -3.96
C GLY A 54 -1.91 -16.51 -4.64
N VAL A 55 -2.73 -15.79 -3.88
CA VAL A 55 -3.88 -15.01 -4.40
C VAL A 55 -3.41 -13.92 -5.37
N ASN A 56 -2.32 -13.21 -5.05
CA ASN A 56 -1.79 -12.15 -5.92
C ASN A 56 -1.13 -12.70 -7.19
N THR A 57 -0.50 -13.89 -7.13
CA THR A 57 0.05 -14.56 -8.31
C THR A 57 -1.02 -14.87 -9.35
N LEU A 58 -2.27 -15.15 -8.92
CA LEU A 58 -3.41 -15.32 -9.85
C LEU A 58 -3.76 -14.04 -10.62
N ALA A 59 -3.24 -12.88 -10.23
CA ALA A 59 -3.43 -11.62 -10.94
C ALA A 59 -2.46 -11.45 -12.12
N ILE A 60 -1.34 -12.20 -12.17
CA ILE A 60 -0.33 -12.06 -13.22
C ILE A 60 -0.97 -12.33 -14.60
N GLY A 61 -0.70 -11.44 -15.55
CA GLY A 61 -1.27 -11.49 -16.91
C GLY A 61 -2.67 -10.87 -17.03
N ARG A 62 -3.34 -10.53 -15.92
CA ARG A 62 -4.64 -9.83 -15.96
C ARG A 62 -4.45 -8.33 -16.16
N GLU A 63 -5.46 -7.72 -16.77
CA GLU A 63 -5.58 -6.27 -16.84
C GLU A 63 -6.36 -5.76 -15.63
N MET A 64 -5.90 -4.67 -15.03
CA MET A 64 -6.54 -4.03 -13.90
C MET A 64 -6.54 -2.52 -14.08
N ARG A 65 -7.61 -1.85 -13.63
CA ARG A 65 -7.63 -0.40 -13.52
C ARG A 65 -7.09 0.03 -12.16
N VAL A 66 -6.21 1.02 -12.18
CA VAL A 66 -5.50 1.53 -11.00
C VAL A 66 -5.76 3.02 -10.86
N LEU A 67 -6.26 3.45 -9.70
CA LEU A 67 -6.30 4.86 -9.31
C LEU A 67 -4.91 5.28 -8.84
N VAL A 68 -4.31 6.26 -9.52
CA VAL A 68 -2.96 6.73 -9.20
C VAL A 68 -3.00 7.51 -7.88
N GLY A 69 -2.18 7.10 -6.93
CA GLY A 69 -2.02 7.78 -5.65
C GLY A 69 -1.05 8.95 -5.73
N GLU A 70 -1.08 9.80 -4.72
CA GLU A 70 0.01 10.74 -4.48
C GLU A 70 1.26 9.96 -4.05
N TYR A 71 2.44 10.39 -4.50
CA TYR A 71 3.69 9.68 -4.23
C TYR A 71 3.96 9.62 -2.71
N GLU A 72 3.91 8.42 -2.10
CA GLU A 72 4.11 8.26 -0.64
C GLU A 72 5.46 7.60 -0.24
N GLY A 73 6.37 7.32 -1.18
CA GLY A 73 7.56 6.49 -0.92
C GLY A 73 8.90 7.22 -0.74
N ARG A 74 9.47 7.23 0.46
CA ARG A 74 10.87 7.67 0.74
C ARG A 74 11.96 6.63 0.38
N ARG A 75 11.73 5.68 -0.54
CA ARG A 75 12.75 4.69 -0.92
C ARG A 75 13.31 4.97 -2.31
N ASP A 76 14.58 5.37 -2.29
CA ASP A 76 15.59 5.36 -3.35
C ASP A 76 15.17 5.80 -4.75
N GLY A 77 15.66 6.98 -5.16
CA GLY A 77 15.56 7.49 -6.53
C GLY A 77 16.28 6.66 -7.61
N ARG A 78 16.60 5.38 -7.33
CA ARG A 78 17.07 4.38 -8.28
C ARG A 78 15.96 3.48 -8.83
N GLU A 79 14.85 3.34 -8.10
CA GLU A 79 13.70 2.51 -8.50
C GLU A 79 12.41 3.32 -8.36
N SER A 80 12.38 4.50 -9.00
CA SER A 80 11.15 5.28 -9.01
C SER A 80 10.05 4.46 -9.71
N ARG A 81 9.00 4.16 -8.95
CA ARG A 81 7.77 3.53 -9.43
C ARG A 81 6.62 4.44 -9.04
N LYS A 82 5.71 4.71 -9.98
CA LYS A 82 4.41 5.25 -9.62
C LYS A 82 3.58 4.18 -8.96
N THR A 83 2.69 4.60 -8.07
CA THR A 83 1.89 3.70 -7.25
C THR A 83 0.42 4.10 -7.29
N GLY A 84 -0.44 3.11 -7.11
CA GLY A 84 -1.87 3.33 -7.05
C GLY A 84 -2.60 2.13 -6.46
N LYS A 85 -3.92 2.25 -6.39
CA LYS A 85 -4.81 1.21 -5.89
C LYS A 85 -5.66 0.65 -7.02
N SER A 86 -5.68 -0.67 -7.18
CA SER A 86 -6.61 -1.34 -8.08
C SER A 86 -8.05 -1.23 -7.57
N GLU A 87 -9.03 -1.61 -8.41
CA GLU A 87 -10.45 -1.63 -8.05
C GLU A 87 -10.76 -2.54 -6.85
N ASP A 88 -9.96 -3.59 -6.64
CA ASP A 88 -10.02 -4.46 -5.45
C ASP A 88 -9.02 -4.07 -4.35
N PHE A 89 -8.55 -2.83 -4.39
CA PHE A 89 -7.76 -2.18 -3.35
C PHE A 89 -6.33 -2.73 -3.12
N ARG A 90 -5.80 -3.53 -4.04
CA ARG A 90 -4.38 -3.94 -4.03
C ARG A 90 -3.49 -2.76 -4.38
N LEU A 91 -2.33 -2.69 -3.72
CA LEU A 91 -1.28 -1.74 -4.09
C LEU A 91 -0.63 -2.21 -5.38
N VAL A 92 -0.59 -1.34 -6.39
CA VAL A 92 0.03 -1.64 -7.68
C VAL A 92 1.13 -0.62 -7.95
N HIS A 93 2.31 -1.13 -8.25
CA HIS A 93 3.44 -0.34 -8.73
C HIS A 93 3.52 -0.45 -10.25
N PHE A 94 3.83 0.64 -10.94
CA PHE A 94 4.08 0.68 -12.39
C PHE A 94 5.19 1.70 -12.71
N ALA A 95 5.63 1.73 -13.96
CA ALA A 95 6.79 2.53 -14.38
C ALA A 95 6.62 4.04 -14.05
N ASP A 96 7.67 4.66 -13.54
CA ASP A 96 7.68 6.10 -13.23
C ASP A 96 7.74 7.00 -14.48
N SER A 97 8.14 6.43 -15.62
CA SER A 97 8.04 7.10 -16.93
C SER A 97 6.60 7.39 -17.37
N SER A 98 5.60 6.86 -16.66
CA SER A 98 4.20 7.17 -16.88
C SER A 98 3.92 8.66 -16.74
N SER A 99 3.11 9.22 -17.63
CA SER A 99 2.65 10.61 -17.52
C SER A 99 1.45 10.78 -16.58
N ALA A 100 0.94 9.70 -15.98
CA ALA A 100 -0.25 9.76 -15.14
C ALA A 100 -0.03 10.62 -13.89
N ARG A 101 -1.01 11.48 -13.59
CA ARG A 101 -1.03 12.34 -12.41
C ARG A 101 -1.76 11.61 -11.29
N ALA A 102 -1.47 11.95 -10.03
CA ALA A 102 -2.28 11.45 -8.93
C ALA A 102 -3.75 11.85 -9.12
N GLY A 103 -4.66 10.91 -8.92
CA GLY A 103 -6.08 11.06 -9.22
C GLY A 103 -6.48 10.65 -10.64
N ASP A 104 -5.57 10.50 -11.59
CA ASP A 104 -5.86 9.84 -12.87
C ASP A 104 -6.06 8.32 -12.66
N PHE A 105 -6.68 7.66 -13.64
CA PHE A 105 -6.68 6.20 -13.71
C PHE A 105 -5.64 5.72 -14.72
N VAL A 106 -5.10 4.52 -14.51
CA VAL A 106 -4.25 3.82 -15.47
C VAL A 106 -4.77 2.39 -15.61
N ASP A 107 -5.01 1.95 -16.83
CA ASP A 107 -5.21 0.52 -17.11
C ASP A 107 -3.81 -0.10 -17.25
N VAL A 108 -3.54 -1.17 -16.50
CA VAL A 108 -2.23 -1.83 -16.42
C VAL A 108 -2.34 -3.33 -16.68
N ARG A 109 -1.26 -3.95 -17.13
CA ARG A 109 -1.08 -5.41 -17.18
C ARG A 109 -0.21 -5.86 -16.01
N ILE A 110 -0.72 -6.72 -15.14
CA ILE A 110 0.08 -7.25 -14.03
C ILE A 110 1.18 -8.17 -14.56
N THR A 111 2.42 -7.92 -14.16
CA THR A 111 3.61 -8.63 -14.62
C THR A 111 4.27 -9.44 -13.52
N ASP A 112 4.14 -9.03 -12.26
CA ASP A 112 4.67 -9.76 -11.11
C ASP A 112 3.87 -9.47 -9.83
N ALA A 113 4.05 -10.30 -8.80
CA ALA A 113 3.28 -10.28 -7.57
C ALA A 113 4.16 -10.50 -6.32
N SER A 114 3.86 -9.74 -5.28
CA SER A 114 4.33 -9.93 -3.91
C SER A 114 3.14 -10.22 -2.99
N ALA A 115 3.39 -10.66 -1.76
CA ALA A 115 2.34 -10.81 -0.75
C ALA A 115 1.62 -9.49 -0.42
N HIS A 116 2.23 -8.33 -0.71
CA HIS A 116 1.70 -7.02 -0.32
C HIS A 116 1.36 -6.07 -1.47
N TYR A 117 1.86 -6.35 -2.67
CA TYR A 117 1.69 -5.46 -3.82
C TYR A 117 1.80 -6.24 -5.13
N LEU A 118 1.38 -5.60 -6.21
CA LEU A 118 1.55 -6.06 -7.58
C LEU A 118 2.53 -5.14 -8.32
N ILE A 119 3.20 -5.70 -9.31
CA ILE A 119 4.03 -4.98 -10.28
C ILE A 119 3.31 -5.11 -11.62
N ALA A 120 3.22 -3.99 -12.34
CA ALA A 120 2.52 -3.94 -13.61
C ALA A 120 3.23 -3.04 -14.61
N ASP A 121 2.89 -3.24 -15.88
CA ASP A 121 3.23 -2.36 -16.99
C ASP A 121 1.99 -1.56 -17.40
N GLU A 122 2.17 -0.27 -17.67
CA GLU A 122 1.08 0.60 -18.13
C GLU A 122 0.63 0.23 -19.54
N ILE A 123 -0.69 0.19 -19.75
CA ILE A 123 -1.31 0.05 -21.07
C ILE A 123 -1.79 1.42 -21.56
N ARG A 124 -2.52 2.15 -20.71
CA ARG A 124 -2.98 3.51 -21.02
C ARG A 124 -3.33 4.31 -19.76
N THR A 125 -3.11 5.61 -19.82
CA THR A 125 -3.60 6.59 -18.86
C THR A 125 -4.99 7.09 -19.25
N ILE A 126 -5.85 7.31 -18.25
CA ILE A 126 -7.18 7.89 -18.36
C ILE A 126 -7.19 9.14 -17.48
N THR A 127 -7.22 10.31 -18.12
CA THR A 127 -7.23 11.57 -17.41
C THR A 127 -8.56 11.79 -16.68
N THR A 128 -8.49 12.38 -15.49
CA THR A 128 -9.68 12.65 -14.68
C THR A 128 -9.67 14.06 -14.12
N ARG A 129 -10.85 14.49 -13.65
CA ARG A 129 -11.00 15.71 -12.85
C ARG A 129 -10.17 15.68 -11.56
N GLY A 130 -9.89 14.49 -11.02
CA GLY A 130 -9.01 14.32 -9.86
C GLY A 130 -7.55 14.64 -10.21
N GLY A 131 -7.08 14.18 -11.36
CA GLY A 131 -5.78 14.57 -11.91
C GLY A 131 -5.66 16.06 -12.17
N ASP A 132 -6.71 16.68 -12.73
CA ASP A 132 -6.74 18.13 -12.97
C ASP A 132 -6.68 18.93 -11.65
N ALA A 133 -7.48 18.53 -10.66
CA ALA A 133 -7.48 19.17 -9.34
C ALA A 133 -6.14 19.03 -8.62
N HIS A 134 -5.51 17.86 -8.69
CA HIS A 134 -4.18 17.63 -8.13
C HIS A 134 -3.11 18.52 -8.79
N GLU A 135 -3.15 18.62 -10.12
CA GLU A 135 -2.21 19.46 -10.87
C GLU A 135 -2.40 20.96 -10.54
N LEU A 136 -3.64 21.44 -10.48
CA LEU A 136 -3.96 22.81 -10.08
C LEU A 136 -3.40 23.13 -8.68
N ARG A 137 -3.68 22.26 -7.71
CA ARG A 137 -3.17 22.39 -6.34
C ARG A 137 -1.65 22.48 -6.30
N ASN A 138 -0.94 21.62 -7.02
CA ASN A 138 0.53 21.59 -6.99
C ASN A 138 1.15 22.82 -7.69
N ARG A 139 0.50 23.36 -8.73
CA ARG A 139 0.90 24.63 -9.35
C ARG A 139 0.73 25.79 -8.37
N GLU A 140 -0.39 25.86 -7.64
CA GLU A 140 -0.63 26.88 -6.60
C GLU A 140 0.38 26.79 -5.45
N VAL A 141 0.67 25.59 -4.95
CA VAL A 141 1.69 25.40 -3.89
C VAL A 141 3.05 25.91 -4.34
N THR A 142 3.42 25.66 -5.60
CA THR A 142 4.70 26.11 -6.16
C THR A 142 4.74 27.63 -6.37
N SER A 143 3.62 28.26 -6.73
CA SER A 143 3.55 29.71 -6.97
C SER A 143 3.42 30.55 -5.69
N THR A 144 2.86 29.97 -4.63
CA THR A 144 2.53 30.69 -3.38
C THR A 144 3.58 30.49 -2.28
N GLY A 145 4.83 30.15 -2.64
CA GLY A 145 5.91 29.85 -1.70
C GLY A 145 6.02 30.88 -0.57
N VAL A 146 5.40 30.60 0.57
CA VAL A 146 5.51 31.44 1.77
C VAL A 146 6.93 31.25 2.27
N SER A 147 7.78 32.26 2.07
CA SER A 147 9.09 32.25 2.66
C SER A 147 8.91 32.25 4.18
N LEU A 148 9.43 31.23 4.86
CA LEU A 148 9.36 31.14 6.33
C LEU A 148 10.28 32.16 7.03
N GLY A 149 10.84 33.12 6.29
CA GLY A 149 11.78 34.11 6.80
C GLY A 149 13.05 33.51 7.42
N ILE A 150 13.32 32.21 7.23
CA ILE A 150 14.48 31.54 7.82
C ILE A 150 15.74 32.11 7.15
N PRO A 151 16.60 32.82 7.89
CA PRO A 151 17.81 33.38 7.32
C PRO A 151 18.75 32.23 6.92
N THR A 152 19.15 32.20 5.66
CA THR A 152 20.23 31.32 5.19
C THR A 152 21.54 31.80 5.79
N VAL A 153 22.15 31.00 6.67
CA VAL A 153 23.51 31.26 7.15
C VAL A 153 24.44 31.16 5.95
N ARG A 154 25.02 32.29 5.54
CA ARG A 154 26.16 32.29 4.60
C ARG A 154 27.39 31.84 5.39
N VAL A 155 28.01 30.75 4.94
CA VAL A 155 29.38 30.36 5.33
C VAL A 155 30.35 31.17 4.48
#